data_AF-A0A6A6BN35-F1
#
_entry.id   AF-A0A6A6BN35-F1
#
_cell.length_a   1.000
_cell.length_b   1.000
_cell.length_c   1.000
_cell.angle_alpha   90.00
_cell.angle_beta   90.00
_cell.angle_gamma   90.00
#
_symmetry.space_group_name_H-M   'P 1'
#
loop_
_entity.id
_entity.type
_entity.pdbx_description
1 polymer ?
#
loop_
_entity_poly.entity_id
_entity_poly.type
_entity_poly.pdbx_seq_one_letter_code
_entity_poly.pdbx_strand_id
1 'polypeptide(L)'
;MALTSFTDAPTEPARYSTLSWPIGESMKAKLLSAYLRETATWCETTDTLRHFSYRSSPLITSSEPFLAAALALASRQLDLTTDHPYSISLELYQYSVHKLIERVAETLDASLLMSCVMLCVYEMIDSPVGEWRRHLHGCAQLFTSRGWNGSSGGMVTACFWPFARIDIWAAFLTQQQTLIPSDLWIRPDYPTEETIPLVDRYANLAIVLFSRIVNALAFSRANLDSDEQSTSQKNHQILILWQDLQEWYLNRPAEAKPLIYTAGSGGNVFPISVFGTPSAICGNTFFHTGSILLLEKLSSLSVSNTETGDSQDIIWHAKQIAAIVSSTEDHANWVNSVQPLFIAGRYFKDPFEQVTVLKLLVNIERSTGWKTSSRRRELREIWGFE
;
A
#
# COMPACT_ATOMS: atom_id res chain seq x y z
N MET A 1 25.64 1.14 2.54
CA MET A 1 26.92 0.51 2.90
C MET A 1 26.66 -0.99 2.93
N ALA A 2 27.35 -1.74 2.06
CA ALA A 2 26.96 -3.08 1.61
C ALA A 2 27.29 -4.19 2.61
N LEU A 3 26.40 -5.18 2.72
CA LEU A 3 26.66 -6.47 3.38
C LEU A 3 27.10 -7.49 2.31
N THR A 4 28.40 -7.60 2.06
CA THR A 4 29.02 -8.78 1.43
C THR A 4 30.47 -8.92 1.89
N SER A 5 30.86 -10.17 2.17
CA SER A 5 32.18 -10.72 2.56
C SER A 5 32.62 -10.57 4.02
N PHE A 6 32.35 -11.61 4.82
CA PHE A 6 33.18 -11.97 5.98
C PHE A 6 33.54 -13.44 5.90
N THR A 7 34.74 -13.71 5.40
CA THR A 7 35.47 -14.95 5.65
C THR A 7 36.81 -14.56 6.27
N ASP A 8 37.02 -15.07 7.48
CA ASP A 8 38.23 -15.17 8.30
C ASP A 8 38.67 -14.04 9.27
N ALA A 9 38.74 -14.48 10.55
CA ALA A 9 39.44 -13.98 11.75
C ALA A 9 38.72 -13.00 12.71
N PRO A 10 39.08 -12.99 14.01
CA PRO A 10 39.20 -14.07 14.98
C PRO A 10 38.15 -13.97 16.11
N THR A 11 37.99 -15.05 16.88
CA THR A 11 37.06 -15.22 18.00
C THR A 11 37.37 -14.34 19.21
N GLU A 12 36.65 -13.23 19.36
CA GLU A 12 36.33 -12.63 20.67
C GLU A 12 34.82 -12.38 20.74
N PRO A 13 34.11 -12.77 21.82
CA PRO A 13 32.72 -12.40 21.99
C PRO A 13 32.67 -10.90 22.31
N ALA A 14 32.35 -10.08 21.31
CA ALA A 14 31.99 -8.69 21.54
C ALA A 14 30.88 -8.66 22.60
N ARG A 15 31.18 -8.06 23.75
CA ARG A 15 30.16 -7.75 24.76
C ARG A 15 29.20 -6.76 24.11
N TYR A 16 28.08 -7.23 23.59
CA TYR A 16 26.97 -6.37 23.20
C TYR A 16 26.55 -5.60 24.44
N SER A 17 26.97 -4.34 24.56
CA SER A 17 26.41 -3.42 25.54
C SER A 17 24.93 -3.33 25.25
N THR A 18 24.09 -3.74 26.19
CA THR A 18 22.63 -3.65 26.05
C THR A 18 22.24 -2.21 25.70
N LEU A 19 21.80 -1.99 24.47
CA LEU A 19 21.34 -0.69 24.02
C LEU A 19 20.13 -0.26 24.86
N SER A 20 20.22 0.88 25.54
CA SER A 20 19.13 1.44 26.33
C SER A 20 18.12 2.16 25.44
N TRP A 21 16.85 2.20 25.86
CA TRP A 21 15.81 2.98 25.20
C TRP A 21 16.23 4.45 25.01
N PRO A 22 16.00 5.06 23.83
CA PRO A 22 16.36 6.46 23.56
C PRO A 22 15.41 7.46 24.24
N ILE A 23 14.31 7.00 24.84
CA ILE A 23 13.27 7.85 25.44
C ILE A 23 12.77 7.30 26.78
N GLY A 24 12.31 8.22 27.65
CA GLY A 24 11.64 7.89 28.89
C GLY A 24 10.16 7.52 28.73
N GLU A 25 9.58 6.97 29.80
CA GLU A 25 8.22 6.40 29.80
C GLU A 25 7.10 7.39 29.42
N SER A 26 7.22 8.66 29.82
CA SER A 26 6.22 9.68 29.45
C SER A 26 6.15 9.90 27.94
N MET A 27 7.29 9.89 27.24
CA MET A 27 7.32 10.03 25.78
C MET A 27 6.84 8.76 25.09
N LYS A 28 7.20 7.58 25.62
CA LYS A 28 6.68 6.30 25.12
C LYS A 28 5.16 6.26 25.15
N ALA A 29 4.55 6.63 26.28
CA ALA A 29 3.09 6.66 26.42
C ALA A 29 2.42 7.63 25.42
N LYS A 30 2.99 8.82 25.23
CA LYS A 30 2.50 9.82 24.27
C LYS A 30 2.55 9.31 22.83
N LEU A 31 3.70 8.78 22.41
CA LEU A 31 3.91 8.26 21.06
C LEU A 31 3.09 6.99 20.81
N LEU A 32 2.91 6.13 21.81
CA LEU A 32 2.06 4.94 21.70
C LEU A 32 0.60 5.33 21.51
N SER A 33 0.11 6.33 22.28
CA SER A 33 -1.23 6.85 22.09
C SER A 33 -1.42 7.47 20.69
N ALA A 34 -0.41 8.16 20.17
CA ALA A 34 -0.43 8.71 18.81
C ALA A 34 -0.44 7.59 17.75
N TYR A 35 0.38 6.55 17.95
CA TYR A 35 0.43 5.37 17.08
C TYR A 35 -0.94 4.70 16.95
N LEU A 36 -1.57 4.36 18.08
CA LEU A 36 -2.84 3.63 18.11
C LEU A 36 -3.99 4.42 17.48
N ARG A 37 -3.94 5.76 17.55
CA ARG A 37 -4.98 6.64 17.00
C ARG A 37 -4.84 6.88 15.50
N GLU A 38 -3.60 6.91 14.99
CA GLU A 38 -3.30 7.35 13.63
C GLU A 38 -2.55 6.25 12.86
N THR A 39 -1.24 6.16 13.03
CA THR A 39 -0.37 5.42 12.10
C THR A 39 -0.55 3.91 12.12
N ALA A 40 -1.11 3.33 13.19
CA ALA A 40 -1.49 1.92 13.22
C ALA A 40 -2.55 1.60 12.15
N THR A 41 -3.50 2.51 11.94
CA THR A 41 -4.65 2.31 11.04
C THR A 41 -4.24 2.24 9.57
N TRP A 42 -3.11 2.83 9.20
CA TRP A 42 -2.61 2.83 7.81
C TRP A 42 -2.32 1.42 7.28
N CYS A 43 -1.94 0.51 8.17
CA CYS A 43 -1.76 -0.91 7.85
C CYS A 43 -3.07 -1.71 7.82
N GLU A 44 -4.16 -1.16 8.36
CA GLU A 44 -5.42 -1.87 8.64
C GLU A 44 -6.52 -1.63 7.60
N THR A 45 -6.21 -0.98 6.48
CA THR A 45 -7.22 -0.60 5.47
C THR A 45 -8.02 -1.79 4.93
N THR A 46 -7.46 -3.00 4.93
CA THR A 46 -8.16 -4.25 4.55
C THR A 46 -8.19 -5.26 5.70
N ASP A 47 -8.19 -4.76 6.94
CA ASP A 47 -8.20 -5.53 8.18
C ASP A 47 -9.20 -4.93 9.18
N THR A 48 -10.47 -5.30 9.03
CA THR A 48 -11.57 -4.86 9.91
C THR A 48 -11.39 -5.38 11.35
N LEU A 49 -10.56 -6.40 11.57
CA LEU A 49 -10.26 -6.93 12.91
C LEU A 49 -9.22 -6.09 13.67
N ARG A 50 -8.60 -5.10 13.01
CA ARG A 50 -7.70 -4.11 13.59
C ARG A 50 -6.51 -4.73 14.33
N HIS A 51 -5.68 -5.48 13.62
CA HIS A 51 -4.59 -6.19 14.27
C HIS A 51 -3.47 -5.28 14.78
N PHE A 52 -3.17 -4.16 14.12
CA PHE A 52 -2.11 -3.23 14.53
C PHE A 52 -2.55 -2.33 15.68
N SER A 53 -3.73 -1.71 15.59
CA SER A 53 -4.25 -0.76 16.57
C SER A 53 -4.98 -1.41 17.74
N TYR A 54 -5.40 -2.67 17.62
CA TYR A 54 -6.18 -3.34 18.67
C TYR A 54 -5.65 -4.72 19.05
N ARG A 55 -5.65 -5.71 18.14
CA ARG A 55 -5.35 -7.11 18.51
C ARG A 55 -3.92 -7.31 19.01
N SER A 56 -2.96 -6.49 18.55
CA SER A 56 -1.55 -6.60 18.92
C SER A 56 -1.21 -5.94 20.26
N SER A 57 -2.18 -5.41 21.01
CA SER A 57 -1.92 -4.71 22.29
C SER A 57 -1.05 -5.50 23.28
N PRO A 58 -1.20 -6.84 23.46
CA PRO A 58 -0.28 -7.60 24.31
C PRO A 58 1.12 -7.76 23.68
N LEU A 59 1.19 -7.84 22.35
CA LEU A 59 2.42 -8.06 21.60
C LEU A 59 3.30 -6.81 21.54
N ILE A 60 2.70 -5.62 21.37
CA ILE A 60 3.45 -4.37 21.30
C ILE A 60 4.19 -4.06 22.60
N THR A 61 3.61 -4.42 23.75
CA THR A 61 4.26 -4.19 25.05
C THR A 61 5.37 -5.20 25.38
N SER A 62 5.35 -6.37 24.74
CA SER A 62 6.30 -7.46 25.01
C SER A 62 7.42 -7.56 23.97
N SER A 63 7.34 -6.83 22.86
CA SER A 63 8.33 -6.81 21.79
C SER A 63 8.94 -5.42 21.63
N GLU A 64 10.17 -5.25 22.13
CA GLU A 64 10.92 -3.99 22.00
C GLU A 64 11.07 -3.47 20.56
N PRO A 65 11.46 -4.30 19.56
CA PRO A 65 11.55 -3.79 18.18
C PRO A 65 10.18 -3.34 17.66
N PHE A 66 9.11 -4.05 18.00
CA PHE A 66 7.79 -3.68 17.52
C PHE A 66 7.31 -2.37 18.14
N LEU A 67 7.46 -2.20 19.45
CA LEU A 67 7.18 -0.94 20.11
C LEU A 67 8.02 0.18 19.51
N ALA A 68 9.34 0.01 19.38
CA ALA A 68 10.21 1.04 18.83
C ALA A 68 9.84 1.46 17.40
N ALA A 69 9.54 0.50 16.52
CA ALA A 69 9.05 0.78 15.17
C ALA A 69 7.73 1.58 15.19
N ALA A 70 6.82 1.21 16.09
CA ALA A 70 5.55 1.91 16.24
C ALA A 70 5.71 3.36 16.70
N LEU A 71 6.57 3.58 17.70
CA LEU A 71 6.87 4.92 18.19
C LEU A 71 7.64 5.75 17.15
N ALA A 72 8.55 5.12 16.39
CA ALA A 72 9.28 5.79 15.30
C ALA A 72 8.33 6.31 14.23
N LEU A 73 7.38 5.48 13.79
CA LEU A 73 6.39 5.85 12.79
C LEU A 73 5.48 6.98 13.28
N ALA A 74 4.95 6.86 14.50
CA ALA A 74 4.12 7.91 15.10
C ALA A 74 4.90 9.23 15.27
N SER A 75 6.15 9.16 15.73
CA SER A 75 7.00 10.34 15.86
C SER A 75 7.23 11.00 14.51
N ARG A 76 7.49 10.23 13.44
CA ARG A 76 7.70 10.78 12.09
C ARG A 76 6.44 11.46 11.57
N GLN A 77 5.26 10.86 11.78
CA GLN A 77 3.99 11.47 11.41
C GLN A 77 3.75 12.78 12.15
N LEU A 78 4.03 12.84 13.47
CA LEU A 78 3.90 14.06 14.26
C LEU A 78 4.91 15.13 13.85
N ASP A 79 6.16 14.75 13.58
CA ASP A 79 7.21 15.66 13.11
C ASP A 79 6.81 16.37 11.81
N LEU A 80 5.96 15.75 10.98
CA LEU A 80 5.52 16.26 9.68
C LEU A 80 4.16 16.98 9.72
N THR A 81 3.38 16.80 10.78
CA THR A 81 2.02 17.37 10.89
C THR A 81 1.89 18.41 11.99
N THR A 82 2.93 18.62 12.80
CA THR A 82 2.93 19.57 13.92
C THR A 82 4.08 20.56 13.79
N ASP A 83 3.90 21.78 14.30
CA ASP A 83 4.90 22.85 14.25
C ASP A 83 6.10 22.64 15.22
N HIS A 84 6.03 21.61 16.05
CA HIS A 84 7.02 21.33 17.11
C HIS A 84 7.50 19.87 17.03
N PRO A 85 8.42 19.56 16.09
CA PRO A 85 8.95 18.21 15.93
C PRO A 85 9.75 17.78 17.17
N TYR A 86 9.65 16.50 17.53
CA TYR A 86 10.38 15.90 18.66
C TYR A 86 11.80 15.48 18.25
N SER A 87 12.07 15.37 16.94
CA SER A 87 13.36 14.98 16.36
C SER A 87 13.92 13.62 16.83
N ILE A 88 13.07 12.76 17.39
CA ILE A 88 13.43 11.46 17.98
C ILE A 88 13.13 10.28 17.05
N SER A 89 12.43 10.55 15.94
CA SER A 89 11.94 9.55 15.01
C SER A 89 13.06 8.68 14.41
N LEU A 90 14.21 9.27 14.08
CA LEU A 90 15.38 8.54 13.55
C LEU A 90 16.06 7.66 14.62
N GLU A 91 16.19 8.15 15.85
CA GLU A 91 16.80 7.38 16.95
C GLU A 91 15.95 6.15 17.30
N LEU A 92 14.62 6.30 17.35
CA LEU A 92 13.69 5.18 17.55
C LEU A 92 13.74 4.17 16.39
N TYR A 93 13.82 4.66 15.14
CA TYR A 93 13.99 3.81 13.96
C TYR A 93 15.27 2.98 14.07
N GLN A 94 16.41 3.62 14.38
CA GLN A 94 17.71 2.95 14.51
C GLN A 94 17.70 1.94 15.66
N TYR A 95 17.10 2.31 16.81
CA TYR A 95 16.91 1.40 17.95
C TYR A 95 16.10 0.17 17.54
N SER A 96 14.98 0.36 16.82
CA SER A 96 14.16 -0.75 16.32
C SER A 96 14.95 -1.68 15.39
N VAL A 97 15.71 -1.13 14.44
CA VAL A 97 16.52 -1.92 13.51
C VAL A 97 17.58 -2.74 14.26
N HIS A 98 18.25 -2.13 15.25
CA HIS A 98 19.22 -2.83 16.07
C HIS A 98 18.59 -4.03 16.80
N LYS A 99 17.45 -3.81 17.46
CA LYS A 99 16.70 -4.88 18.16
C LYS A 99 16.14 -5.95 17.24
N LEU A 100 15.77 -5.59 16.01
CA LEU A 100 15.37 -6.54 14.98
C LEU A 100 16.54 -7.47 14.62
N ILE A 101 17.72 -6.90 14.35
CA ILE A 101 18.92 -7.68 13.96
C ILE A 101 19.32 -8.66 15.07
N GLU A 102 19.27 -8.24 16.34
CA GLU A 102 19.55 -9.12 17.49
C GLU A 102 18.61 -10.34 17.52
N ARG A 103 17.32 -10.14 17.22
CA ARG A 103 16.28 -11.19 17.37
C ARG A 103 16.09 -12.09 16.14
N VAL A 104 16.36 -11.60 14.94
CA VAL A 104 16.15 -12.35 13.68
C VAL A 104 16.96 -13.66 13.65
N ALA A 105 18.09 -13.71 14.37
CA ALA A 105 18.88 -14.93 14.51
C ALA A 105 18.23 -16.02 15.39
N GLU A 106 17.29 -15.64 16.27
CA GLU A 106 16.74 -16.52 17.30
C GLU A 106 15.34 -17.01 16.96
N THR A 107 14.46 -16.10 16.53
CA THR A 107 13.03 -16.39 16.30
C THR A 107 12.51 -15.57 15.13
N LEU A 108 11.58 -16.13 14.36
CA LEU A 108 10.77 -15.38 13.39
C LEU A 108 9.31 -15.54 13.78
N ASP A 109 8.75 -14.47 14.33
CA ASP A 109 7.37 -14.39 14.81
C ASP A 109 6.63 -13.20 14.18
N ALA A 110 5.35 -13.06 14.50
CA ALA A 110 4.53 -11.98 13.98
C ALA A 110 4.97 -10.58 14.46
N SER A 111 5.64 -10.45 15.61
CA SER A 111 6.10 -9.17 16.12
C SER A 111 7.23 -8.59 15.29
N LEU A 112 8.13 -9.45 14.81
CA LEU A 112 9.20 -9.05 13.89
C LEU A 112 8.64 -8.62 12.54
N LEU A 113 7.66 -9.37 12.00
CA LEU A 113 6.96 -8.95 10.78
C LEU A 113 6.28 -7.60 10.93
N MET A 114 5.55 -7.39 12.03
CA MET A 114 4.91 -6.10 12.30
C MET A 114 5.95 -4.98 12.38
N SER A 115 7.07 -5.21 13.08
CA SER A 115 8.17 -4.25 13.16
C SER A 115 8.70 -3.87 11.78
N CYS A 116 9.00 -4.86 10.91
CA CYS A 116 9.51 -4.60 9.57
C CYS A 116 8.48 -3.87 8.69
N VAL A 117 7.21 -4.26 8.73
CA VAL A 117 6.14 -3.56 7.99
C VAL A 117 6.04 -2.10 8.44
N MET A 118 6.12 -1.84 9.75
CA MET A 118 6.08 -0.49 10.30
C MET A 118 7.28 0.37 9.87
N LEU A 119 8.48 -0.21 9.85
CA LEU A 119 9.68 0.47 9.36
C LEU A 119 9.63 0.74 7.84
N CYS A 120 9.05 -0.17 7.05
CA CYS A 120 8.76 0.09 5.64
C CYS A 120 7.85 1.31 5.48
N VAL A 121 6.73 1.36 6.22
CA VAL A 121 5.79 2.49 6.16
C VAL A 121 6.47 3.80 6.61
N TYR A 122 7.33 3.74 7.63
CA TYR A 122 8.14 4.89 8.07
C TYR A 122 8.99 5.45 6.93
N GLU A 123 9.68 4.58 6.18
CA GLU A 123 10.53 5.00 5.07
C GLU A 123 9.69 5.58 3.92
N MET A 124 8.51 5.03 3.63
CA MET A 124 7.65 5.48 2.53
C MET A 124 7.17 6.93 2.65
N ILE A 125 7.02 7.46 3.87
CA ILE A 125 6.48 8.81 4.10
C ILE A 125 7.30 9.88 3.36
N ASP A 126 8.64 9.78 3.40
CA ASP A 126 9.53 10.76 2.76
C ASP A 126 10.86 10.15 2.32
N SER A 127 10.83 8.97 1.70
CA SER A 127 12.03 8.37 1.09
C SER A 127 11.75 7.90 -0.33
N PRO A 128 12.76 7.90 -1.22
CA PRO A 128 12.62 7.36 -2.58
C PRO A 128 12.29 5.86 -2.59
N VAL A 129 11.66 5.40 -3.67
CA VAL A 129 11.24 3.99 -3.84
C VAL A 129 12.34 2.95 -3.64
N GLY A 130 13.57 3.27 -4.04
CA GLY A 130 14.71 2.36 -3.88
C GLY A 130 15.04 2.05 -2.42
N GLU A 131 14.81 2.98 -1.49
CA GLU A 131 15.12 2.80 -0.08
C GLU A 131 14.13 1.83 0.57
N TRP A 132 12.83 2.14 0.50
CA TRP A 132 11.81 1.31 1.14
C TRP A 132 11.57 -0.02 0.43
N ARG A 133 11.82 -0.14 -0.89
CA ARG A 133 11.79 -1.45 -1.58
C ARG A 133 12.90 -2.38 -1.09
N ARG A 134 14.06 -1.84 -0.69
CA ARG A 134 15.16 -2.64 -0.12
C ARG A 134 14.77 -3.22 1.24
N HIS A 135 14.16 -2.42 2.10
CA HIS A 135 13.62 -2.89 3.38
C HIS A 135 12.56 -3.98 3.16
N LEU A 136 11.66 -3.75 2.20
CA LEU A 136 10.59 -4.67 1.84
C LEU A 136 11.11 -6.04 1.38
N HIS A 137 12.30 -6.11 0.78
CA HIS A 137 12.95 -7.37 0.42
C HIS A 137 13.19 -8.27 1.64
N GLY A 138 13.54 -7.69 2.79
CA GLY A 138 13.65 -8.44 4.05
C GLY A 138 12.31 -9.06 4.46
N CYS A 139 11.21 -8.30 4.40
CA CYS A 139 9.87 -8.83 4.65
C CYS A 139 9.52 -9.99 3.70
N ALA A 140 9.84 -9.83 2.40
CA ALA A 140 9.56 -10.87 1.40
C ALA A 140 10.30 -12.19 1.69
N GLN A 141 11.56 -12.11 2.13
CA GLN A 141 12.33 -13.29 2.54
C GLN A 141 11.74 -13.98 3.78
N LEU A 142 11.20 -13.20 4.73
CA LEU A 142 10.53 -13.75 5.91
C LEU A 142 9.23 -14.49 5.54
N PHE A 143 8.42 -13.92 4.64
CA PHE A 143 7.22 -14.59 4.16
C PHE A 143 7.54 -15.90 3.43
N THR A 144 8.49 -15.84 2.48
CA THR A 144 8.83 -17.00 1.64
C THR A 144 9.50 -18.11 2.43
N SER A 145 10.43 -17.80 3.34
CA SER A 145 11.12 -18.80 4.17
C SER A 145 10.20 -19.58 5.12
N ARG A 146 9.06 -19.00 5.52
CA ARG A 146 8.07 -19.64 6.39
C ARG A 146 6.83 -20.16 5.66
N GLY A 147 6.77 -20.03 4.33
CA GLY A 147 5.56 -20.36 3.55
C GLY A 147 4.33 -19.54 3.97
N TRP A 148 4.57 -18.34 4.49
CA TRP A 148 3.56 -17.41 4.95
C TRP A 148 3.07 -16.53 3.79
N ASN A 149 1.77 -16.26 3.80
CA ASN A 149 1.08 -15.49 2.78
C ASN A 149 -0.24 -14.91 3.32
N GLY A 150 -1.04 -14.27 2.46
CA GLY A 150 -2.33 -13.66 2.81
C GLY A 150 -3.34 -14.63 3.41
N SER A 151 -3.13 -15.93 3.24
CA SER A 151 -3.97 -17.01 3.76
C SER A 151 -3.49 -17.62 5.08
N SER A 152 -2.45 -17.08 5.71
CA SER A 152 -1.82 -17.70 6.89
C SER A 152 -2.54 -17.48 8.22
N GLY A 153 -3.52 -16.58 8.26
CA GLY A 153 -4.34 -16.28 9.43
C GLY A 153 -3.66 -15.33 10.44
N GLY A 154 -4.48 -14.78 11.34
CA GLY A 154 -4.06 -13.92 12.46
C GLY A 154 -3.14 -12.77 12.05
N MET A 155 -2.13 -12.52 12.88
CA MET A 155 -1.17 -11.42 12.69
C MET A 155 -0.35 -11.53 11.40
N VAL A 156 -0.11 -12.75 10.90
CA VAL A 156 0.66 -12.95 9.67
C VAL A 156 -0.12 -12.43 8.47
N THR A 157 -1.40 -12.80 8.35
CA THR A 157 -2.28 -12.23 7.32
C THR A 157 -2.40 -10.71 7.45
N ALA A 158 -2.51 -10.19 8.67
CA ALA A 158 -2.58 -8.75 8.90
C ALA A 158 -1.30 -8.02 8.46
N CYS A 159 -0.12 -8.63 8.55
CA CYS A 159 1.13 -8.07 8.02
C CYS A 159 1.25 -8.21 6.49
N PHE A 160 0.69 -9.28 5.92
CA PHE A 160 0.84 -9.59 4.50
C PHE A 160 0.15 -8.57 3.59
N TRP A 161 -1.06 -8.15 3.90
CA TRP A 161 -1.82 -7.23 3.04
C TRP A 161 -1.29 -5.78 2.97
N PRO A 162 -0.79 -5.15 4.05
CA PRO A 162 -0.01 -3.91 3.90
C PRO A 162 1.29 -4.15 3.16
N PHE A 163 2.05 -5.23 3.43
CA PHE A 163 3.23 -5.59 2.64
C PHE A 163 2.92 -5.67 1.13
N ALA A 164 1.86 -6.38 0.75
CA ALA A 164 1.46 -6.60 -0.63
C ALA A 164 1.13 -5.28 -1.35
N ARG A 165 0.42 -4.36 -0.69
CA ARG A 165 0.12 -3.03 -1.23
C ARG A 165 1.37 -2.19 -1.43
N ILE A 166 2.30 -2.23 -0.46
CA ILE A 166 3.59 -1.52 -0.57
C ILE A 166 4.40 -2.09 -1.75
N ASP A 167 4.45 -3.42 -1.88
CA ASP A 167 5.21 -4.11 -2.94
C ASP A 167 4.65 -3.82 -4.33
N ILE A 168 3.32 -3.80 -4.47
CA ILE A 168 2.64 -3.37 -5.70
C ILE A 168 3.12 -1.99 -6.14
N TRP A 169 3.09 -1.01 -5.24
CA TRP A 169 3.51 0.33 -5.59
C TRP A 169 5.00 0.42 -5.86
N ALA A 170 5.81 -0.35 -5.13
CA ALA A 170 7.23 -0.51 -5.44
C ALA A 170 7.41 -0.96 -6.88
N ALA A 171 6.72 -2.04 -7.25
CA ALA A 171 6.83 -2.74 -8.53
C ALA A 171 6.35 -1.84 -9.68
N PHE A 172 5.21 -1.19 -9.49
CA PHE A 172 4.67 -0.23 -10.45
C PHE A 172 5.63 0.92 -10.71
N LEU A 173 6.18 1.54 -9.67
CA LEU A 173 7.06 2.70 -9.78
C LEU A 173 8.43 2.37 -10.35
N THR A 174 8.99 1.20 -10.03
CA THR A 174 10.28 0.75 -10.60
C THR A 174 10.11 0.00 -11.91
N GLN A 175 8.88 -0.17 -12.40
CA GLN A 175 8.55 -0.98 -13.57
C GLN A 175 9.09 -2.42 -13.48
N GLN A 176 9.13 -2.96 -12.27
CA GLN A 176 9.53 -4.34 -11.98
C GLN A 176 8.31 -5.17 -11.60
N GLN A 177 8.51 -6.48 -11.42
CA GLN A 177 7.50 -7.34 -10.82
C GLN A 177 7.51 -7.21 -9.29
N THR A 178 6.45 -7.68 -8.65
CA THR A 178 6.36 -7.84 -7.19
C THR A 178 7.43 -8.79 -6.68
N LEU A 179 7.88 -8.57 -5.45
CA LEU A 179 8.92 -9.38 -4.79
C LEU A 179 8.48 -10.83 -4.58
N ILE A 180 7.19 -11.03 -4.26
CA ILE A 180 6.57 -12.35 -4.18
C ILE A 180 5.64 -12.51 -5.40
N PRO A 181 5.74 -13.59 -6.18
CA PRO A 181 4.80 -13.89 -7.26
C PRO A 181 3.34 -13.88 -6.78
N SER A 182 2.47 -13.18 -7.51
CA SER A 182 1.06 -12.95 -7.12
C SER A 182 0.24 -14.22 -6.95
N ASP A 183 0.60 -15.30 -7.64
CA ASP A 183 0.00 -16.63 -7.55
C ASP A 183 0.24 -17.31 -6.19
N LEU A 184 1.26 -16.87 -5.44
CA LEU A 184 1.59 -17.41 -4.12
C LEU A 184 0.93 -16.65 -2.96
N TRP A 185 0.19 -15.57 -3.25
CA TRP A 185 -0.35 -14.66 -2.23
C TRP A 185 -1.55 -15.22 -1.47
N ILE A 186 -2.36 -16.05 -2.14
CA ILE A 186 -3.52 -16.72 -1.56
C ILE A 186 -3.37 -18.21 -1.87
N ARG A 187 -3.59 -19.08 -0.87
CA ARG A 187 -3.56 -20.52 -1.11
C ARG A 187 -4.79 -20.98 -1.90
N PRO A 188 -4.66 -21.94 -2.83
CA PRO A 188 -5.80 -22.45 -3.60
C PRO A 188 -6.91 -23.08 -2.75
N ASP A 189 -6.54 -23.65 -1.60
CA ASP A 189 -7.41 -24.32 -0.62
C ASP A 189 -7.89 -23.39 0.50
N TYR A 190 -7.80 -22.07 0.30
CA TYR A 190 -8.12 -21.09 1.33
C TYR A 190 -9.55 -21.28 1.86
N PRO A 191 -9.72 -21.64 3.15
CA PRO A 191 -11.04 -21.94 3.69
C PRO A 191 -11.92 -20.69 3.61
N THR A 192 -13.08 -20.87 3.00
CA THR A 192 -14.15 -19.88 2.89
C THR A 192 -14.84 -19.60 4.24
N GLU A 193 -14.46 -20.30 5.31
CA GLU A 193 -15.06 -20.22 6.63
C GLU A 193 -14.60 -18.97 7.43
N GLU A 194 -15.55 -18.02 7.57
CA GLU A 194 -15.87 -17.03 8.62
C GLU A 194 -14.79 -16.24 9.41
N THR A 195 -13.50 -16.57 9.32
CA THR A 195 -12.46 -15.93 10.14
C THR A 195 -12.03 -14.55 9.65
N ILE A 196 -12.16 -14.28 8.34
CA ILE A 196 -11.90 -12.97 7.75
C ILE A 196 -13.22 -12.36 7.26
N PRO A 197 -13.55 -11.12 7.66
CA PRO A 197 -14.72 -10.40 7.17
C PRO A 197 -14.83 -10.43 5.64
N LEU A 198 -16.04 -10.64 5.12
CA LEU A 198 -16.28 -10.82 3.69
C LEU A 198 -15.75 -9.64 2.86
N VAL A 199 -15.95 -8.41 3.33
CA VAL A 199 -15.50 -7.19 2.67
C VAL A 199 -13.97 -7.09 2.58
N ASP A 200 -13.25 -7.54 3.61
CA ASP A 200 -11.78 -7.59 3.63
C ASP A 200 -11.27 -8.58 2.58
N ARG A 201 -11.90 -9.76 2.48
CA ARG A 201 -11.55 -10.76 1.45
C ARG A 201 -11.74 -10.21 0.04
N TYR A 202 -12.84 -9.52 -0.22
CA TYR A 202 -13.08 -8.90 -1.53
C TYR A 202 -12.10 -7.77 -1.84
N ALA A 203 -11.76 -6.93 -0.86
CA ALA A 203 -10.74 -5.90 -1.04
C ALA A 203 -9.37 -6.51 -1.36
N ASN A 204 -8.99 -7.57 -0.64
CA ASN A 204 -7.75 -8.30 -0.85
C ASN A 204 -7.71 -9.01 -2.21
N LEU A 205 -8.85 -9.50 -2.72
CA LEU A 205 -8.95 -10.03 -4.08
C LEU A 205 -8.68 -8.96 -5.14
N ALA A 206 -9.20 -7.73 -4.97
CA ALA A 206 -8.86 -6.61 -5.87
C ALA A 206 -7.36 -6.30 -5.86
N ILE A 207 -6.72 -6.36 -4.69
CA ILE A 207 -5.27 -6.18 -4.53
C ILE A 207 -4.49 -7.27 -5.28
N VAL A 208 -4.92 -8.53 -5.21
CA VAL A 208 -4.31 -9.64 -5.97
C VAL A 208 -4.46 -9.44 -7.48
N LEU A 209 -5.65 -9.06 -7.95
CA LEU A 209 -5.86 -8.78 -9.38
C LEU A 209 -4.97 -7.63 -9.84
N PHE A 210 -4.88 -6.56 -9.04
CA PHE A 210 -4.02 -5.43 -9.36
C PHE A 210 -2.53 -5.81 -9.39
N SER A 211 -2.05 -6.68 -8.51
CA SER A 211 -0.66 -7.13 -8.56
C SER A 211 -0.36 -7.93 -9.83
N ARG A 212 -1.31 -8.76 -10.29
CA ARG A 212 -1.21 -9.45 -11.59
C ARG A 212 -1.15 -8.47 -12.76
N ILE A 213 -1.94 -7.39 -12.71
CA ILE A 213 -1.88 -6.30 -13.70
C ILE A 213 -0.49 -5.66 -13.73
N VAL A 214 0.04 -5.25 -12.57
CA VAL A 214 1.38 -4.65 -12.47
C VAL A 214 2.45 -5.60 -13.01
N ASN A 215 2.40 -6.88 -12.64
CA ASN A 215 3.34 -7.89 -13.09
C ASN A 215 3.27 -8.13 -14.60
N ALA A 216 2.07 -8.18 -15.19
CA ALA A 216 1.88 -8.33 -16.63
C ALA A 216 2.42 -7.12 -17.41
N LEU A 217 2.19 -5.91 -16.90
CA LEU A 217 2.71 -4.68 -17.51
C LEU A 217 4.23 -4.59 -17.44
N ALA A 218 4.84 -4.97 -16.31
CA ALA A 218 6.30 -5.04 -16.17
C ALA A 218 6.91 -6.08 -17.13
N PHE A 219 6.32 -7.27 -17.19
CA PHE A 219 6.76 -8.34 -18.10
C PHE A 219 6.65 -7.94 -19.58
N SER A 220 5.57 -7.24 -19.95
CA SER A 220 5.39 -6.73 -21.32
C SER A 220 6.44 -5.70 -21.71
N ARG A 221 6.96 -4.90 -20.75
CA ARG A 221 8.01 -3.89 -21.01
C ARG A 221 9.42 -4.48 -21.04
N ALA A 222 9.69 -5.51 -20.23
CA ALA A 222 11.01 -6.15 -20.21
C ALA A 222 11.32 -6.93 -21.51
N ASN A 223 10.28 -7.40 -22.20
CA ASN A 223 10.40 -8.26 -23.37
C ASN A 223 9.88 -7.54 -24.63
N LEU A 224 10.50 -6.44 -25.04
CA LEU A 224 10.12 -5.69 -26.24
C LEU A 224 10.50 -6.41 -27.55
N ASP A 225 11.58 -7.19 -27.54
CA ASP A 225 12.11 -7.91 -28.71
C ASP A 225 11.46 -9.29 -28.91
N SER A 226 10.19 -9.42 -28.54
CA SER A 226 9.51 -10.71 -28.49
C SER A 226 8.81 -11.04 -29.82
N ASP A 227 8.82 -12.31 -30.23
CA ASP A 227 8.15 -12.76 -31.45
C ASP A 227 6.62 -12.50 -31.45
N GLU A 228 5.98 -12.70 -32.60
CA GLU A 228 4.53 -12.47 -32.76
C GLU A 228 3.69 -13.34 -31.82
N GLN A 229 4.12 -14.58 -31.56
CA GLN A 229 3.41 -15.53 -30.71
C GLN A 229 3.41 -15.09 -29.23
N SER A 230 4.56 -14.69 -28.71
CA SER A 230 4.68 -14.16 -27.35
C SER A 230 3.97 -12.81 -27.19
N THR A 231 3.93 -11.98 -28.23
CA THR A 231 3.15 -10.73 -28.24
C THR A 231 1.65 -11.00 -28.16
N SER A 232 1.15 -11.96 -28.94
CA SER A 232 -0.25 -12.39 -28.88
C SER A 232 -0.63 -12.92 -27.50
N GLN A 233 0.23 -13.76 -26.89
CA GLN A 233 0.01 -14.29 -25.54
C GLN A 233 -0.04 -13.17 -24.48
N LYS A 234 0.84 -12.16 -24.56
CA LYS A 234 0.80 -11.00 -23.66
C LYS A 234 -0.50 -10.22 -23.82
N ASN A 235 -0.95 -9.99 -25.06
CA ASN A 235 -2.19 -9.26 -25.32
C ASN A 235 -3.41 -10.03 -24.79
N HIS A 236 -3.44 -11.34 -25.00
CA HIS A 236 -4.48 -12.21 -24.44
C HIS A 236 -4.50 -12.16 -22.90
N GLN A 237 -3.34 -12.14 -22.26
CA GLN A 237 -3.23 -12.01 -20.80
C GLN A 237 -3.84 -10.69 -20.29
N ILE A 238 -3.67 -9.57 -21.02
CA ILE A 238 -4.29 -8.28 -20.67
C ILE A 238 -5.82 -8.36 -20.76
N LEU A 239 -6.36 -9.04 -21.78
CA LEU A 239 -7.80 -9.24 -21.92
C LEU A 239 -8.38 -10.12 -20.80
N ILE A 240 -7.69 -11.20 -20.41
CA ILE A 240 -8.09 -12.03 -19.27
C ILE A 240 -8.11 -11.19 -17.98
N LEU A 241 -7.06 -10.39 -17.73
CA LEU A 241 -7.01 -9.55 -16.54
C LEU A 241 -8.11 -8.49 -16.53
N TRP A 242 -8.49 -7.97 -17.70
CA TRP A 242 -9.65 -7.11 -17.83
C TRP A 242 -10.94 -7.83 -17.43
N GLN A 243 -11.18 -9.03 -17.96
CA GLN A 243 -12.35 -9.83 -17.64
C GLN A 243 -12.43 -10.17 -16.15
N ASP A 244 -11.33 -10.66 -15.55
CA ASP A 244 -11.24 -10.98 -14.12
C ASP A 244 -11.56 -9.75 -13.25
N LEU A 245 -11.05 -8.57 -13.65
CA LEU A 245 -11.29 -7.32 -12.92
C LEU A 245 -12.74 -6.86 -13.03
N GLN A 246 -13.37 -6.99 -14.21
CA GLN A 246 -14.79 -6.68 -14.38
C GLN A 246 -15.69 -7.68 -13.65
N GLU A 247 -15.33 -8.96 -13.63
CA GLU A 247 -16.03 -9.98 -12.86
C GLU A 247 -15.99 -9.66 -11.36
N TRP A 248 -14.84 -9.25 -10.83
CA TRP A 248 -14.72 -8.78 -9.44
C TRP A 248 -15.72 -7.65 -9.17
N TYR A 249 -15.82 -6.67 -10.08
CA TYR A 249 -16.73 -5.55 -9.91
C TYR A 249 -18.18 -6.02 -9.89
N LEU A 250 -18.61 -6.81 -10.87
CA LEU A 250 -19.99 -7.30 -10.95
C LEU A 250 -20.39 -8.15 -9.73
N ASN A 251 -19.48 -9.00 -9.25
CA ASN A 251 -19.74 -9.97 -8.19
C ASN A 251 -19.44 -9.44 -6.77
N ARG A 252 -19.04 -8.17 -6.61
CA ARG A 252 -18.75 -7.61 -5.28
C ARG A 252 -19.99 -7.59 -4.39
N PRO A 253 -19.86 -7.95 -3.09
CA PRO A 253 -20.98 -8.02 -2.18
C PRO A 253 -21.51 -6.62 -1.86
N ALA A 254 -22.68 -6.54 -1.21
CA ALA A 254 -23.32 -5.26 -0.90
C ALA A 254 -22.43 -4.37 0.00
N GLU A 255 -21.70 -4.96 0.93
CA GLU A 255 -20.77 -4.28 1.84
C GLU A 255 -19.55 -3.68 1.13
N ALA A 256 -19.25 -4.15 -0.09
CA ALA A 256 -18.19 -3.61 -0.95
C ALA A 256 -18.71 -2.56 -1.96
N LYS A 257 -20.02 -2.26 -1.97
CA LYS A 257 -20.63 -1.24 -2.82
C LYS A 257 -20.75 0.09 -2.05
N PRO A 258 -20.81 1.24 -2.76
CA PRO A 258 -21.10 2.50 -2.09
C PRO A 258 -22.50 2.44 -1.46
N LEU A 259 -22.61 2.94 -0.23
CA LEU A 259 -23.88 3.14 0.48
C LEU A 259 -24.67 4.29 -0.14
N ILE A 260 -23.97 5.34 -0.55
CA ILE A 260 -24.54 6.51 -1.22
C ILE A 260 -23.67 6.80 -2.44
N TYR A 261 -24.32 6.93 -3.59
CA TYR A 261 -23.70 7.45 -4.81
C TYR A 261 -24.57 8.56 -5.38
N THR A 262 -24.00 9.74 -5.56
CA THR A 262 -24.67 10.84 -6.26
C THR A 262 -23.80 11.30 -7.42
N ALA A 263 -24.38 11.32 -8.63
CA ALA A 263 -23.74 11.92 -9.78
C ALA A 263 -23.43 13.40 -9.48
N GLY A 264 -22.30 13.90 -10.01
CA GLY A 264 -21.85 15.28 -9.80
C GLY A 264 -22.97 16.27 -10.12
N SER A 265 -23.54 16.87 -9.09
CA SER A 265 -24.62 17.86 -9.17
C SER A 265 -24.53 18.78 -7.96
N GLY A 266 -25.02 20.02 -8.08
CA GLY A 266 -25.04 20.98 -6.96
C GLY A 266 -23.69 21.60 -6.60
N GLY A 267 -22.78 21.80 -7.57
CA GLY A 267 -21.49 22.47 -7.36
C GLY A 267 -20.32 21.56 -7.00
N ASN A 268 -20.55 20.24 -6.85
CA ASN A 268 -19.50 19.26 -6.67
C ASN A 268 -18.84 18.88 -8.00
N VAL A 269 -17.52 18.99 -8.05
CA VAL A 269 -16.69 18.72 -9.24
C VAL A 269 -16.66 17.23 -9.60
N PHE A 270 -16.59 16.37 -8.58
CA PHE A 270 -16.65 14.92 -8.74
C PHE A 270 -17.96 14.35 -8.15
N PRO A 271 -18.37 13.13 -8.56
CA PRO A 271 -19.42 12.40 -7.85
C PRO A 271 -19.12 12.27 -6.35
N ILE A 272 -20.15 12.03 -5.56
CA ILE A 272 -19.99 11.61 -4.15
C ILE A 272 -20.18 10.09 -4.10
N SER A 273 -19.26 9.40 -3.43
CA SER A 273 -19.26 7.94 -3.29
C SER A 273 -18.88 7.55 -1.86
N VAL A 274 -19.89 7.35 -1.01
CA VAL A 274 -19.70 7.00 0.41
C VAL A 274 -19.74 5.50 0.58
N PHE A 275 -18.70 4.92 1.17
CA PHE A 275 -18.60 3.49 1.47
C PHE A 275 -18.72 3.21 2.96
N GLY A 276 -19.19 2.01 3.31
CA GLY A 276 -19.40 1.64 4.72
C GLY A 276 -18.14 1.23 5.48
N THR A 277 -17.04 0.89 4.79
CA THR A 277 -15.81 0.39 5.42
C THR A 277 -14.56 0.86 4.69
N PRO A 278 -13.41 0.98 5.39
CA PRO A 278 -12.12 1.22 4.76
C PRO A 278 -11.75 0.18 3.70
N SER A 279 -12.11 -1.09 3.92
CA SER A 279 -11.85 -2.19 3.00
C SER A 279 -12.57 -2.00 1.68
N ALA A 280 -13.83 -1.58 1.71
CA ALA A 280 -14.60 -1.30 0.50
C ALA A 280 -14.00 -0.14 -0.31
N ILE A 281 -13.55 0.93 0.37
CA ILE A 281 -12.85 2.06 -0.26
C ILE A 281 -11.57 1.57 -0.96
N CYS A 282 -10.75 0.80 -0.25
CA CYS A 282 -9.50 0.27 -0.79
C CYS A 282 -9.75 -0.63 -2.00
N GLY A 283 -10.64 -1.61 -1.91
CA GLY A 283 -10.96 -2.52 -3.00
C GLY A 283 -11.43 -1.80 -4.27
N ASN A 284 -12.35 -0.84 -4.15
CA ASN A 284 -12.84 -0.09 -5.30
C ASN A 284 -11.77 0.86 -5.86
N THR A 285 -10.92 1.44 -5.02
CA THR A 285 -9.79 2.28 -5.48
C THR A 285 -8.81 1.47 -6.34
N PHE A 286 -8.45 0.26 -5.89
CA PHE A 286 -7.60 -0.65 -6.67
C PHE A 286 -8.28 -1.12 -7.95
N PHE A 287 -9.59 -1.40 -7.91
CA PHE A 287 -10.38 -1.70 -9.11
C PHE A 287 -10.29 -0.59 -10.16
N HIS A 288 -10.70 0.64 -9.82
CA HIS A 288 -10.72 1.73 -10.78
C HIS A 288 -9.31 2.06 -11.29
N THR A 289 -8.29 1.96 -10.43
CA THR A 289 -6.90 2.17 -10.86
C THR A 289 -6.46 1.08 -11.83
N GLY A 290 -6.78 -0.18 -11.55
CA GLY A 290 -6.49 -1.31 -12.44
C GLY A 290 -7.16 -1.15 -13.80
N SER A 291 -8.42 -0.68 -13.80
CA SER A 291 -9.15 -0.42 -15.03
C SER A 291 -8.47 0.65 -15.87
N ILE A 292 -8.01 1.75 -15.27
CA ILE A 292 -7.26 2.80 -15.99
C ILE A 292 -6.01 2.20 -16.66
N LEU A 293 -5.21 1.43 -15.92
CA LEU A 293 -3.97 0.85 -16.44
C LEU A 293 -4.22 -0.16 -17.58
N LEU A 294 -5.25 -0.99 -17.45
CA LEU A 294 -5.62 -1.95 -18.48
C LEU A 294 -6.21 -1.27 -19.71
N LEU A 295 -7.10 -0.29 -19.55
CA LEU A 295 -7.66 0.48 -20.66
C LEU A 295 -6.59 1.27 -21.41
N GLU A 296 -5.61 1.86 -20.71
CA GLU A 296 -4.45 2.52 -21.32
C GLU A 296 -3.67 1.52 -22.20
N LYS A 297 -3.43 0.31 -21.69
CA LYS A 297 -2.75 -0.75 -22.44
C LYS A 297 -3.59 -1.25 -23.62
N LEU A 298 -4.88 -1.53 -23.44
CA LEU A 298 -5.79 -2.00 -24.48
C LEU A 298 -5.95 -0.98 -25.61
N SER A 299 -6.03 0.31 -25.27
CA SER A 299 -6.05 1.40 -26.25
C SER A 299 -4.78 1.41 -27.11
N SER A 300 -3.61 1.19 -26.50
CA SER A 300 -2.34 1.08 -27.25
C SER A 300 -2.27 -0.14 -28.18
N LEU A 301 -3.10 -1.16 -27.93
CA LEU A 301 -3.22 -2.37 -28.73
C LEU A 301 -4.31 -2.27 -29.80
N SER A 302 -4.99 -1.11 -29.92
CA SER A 302 -6.12 -0.90 -30.84
C SER A 302 -7.29 -1.87 -30.64
N VAL A 303 -7.45 -2.40 -29.41
CA VAL A 303 -8.58 -3.26 -29.05
C VAL A 303 -9.85 -2.41 -29.00
N SER A 304 -10.91 -2.86 -29.69
CA SER A 304 -12.17 -2.12 -29.77
C SER A 304 -12.95 -2.16 -28.45
N ASN A 305 -13.71 -1.10 -28.13
CA ASN A 305 -14.58 -1.09 -26.95
C ASN A 305 -15.59 -2.26 -26.96
N THR A 306 -16.02 -2.68 -28.15
CA THR A 306 -16.88 -3.86 -28.33
C THR A 306 -16.26 -5.17 -27.83
N GLU A 307 -14.94 -5.34 -27.95
CA GLU A 307 -14.23 -6.52 -27.44
C GLU A 307 -14.04 -6.48 -25.92
N THR A 308 -13.93 -5.29 -25.34
CA THR A 308 -13.83 -5.12 -23.88
C THR A 308 -15.17 -5.26 -23.16
N GLY A 309 -16.29 -5.12 -23.89
CA GLY A 309 -17.64 -5.19 -23.35
C GLY A 309 -18.01 -4.05 -22.40
N ASP A 310 -17.16 -3.03 -22.25
CA ASP A 310 -17.36 -1.93 -21.31
C ASP A 310 -17.84 -0.66 -22.00
N SER A 311 -18.72 0.04 -21.29
CA SER A 311 -19.27 1.33 -21.67
C SER A 311 -18.49 2.50 -21.06
N GLN A 312 -17.68 2.23 -20.03
CA GLN A 312 -16.97 3.25 -19.28
C GLN A 312 -15.55 3.46 -19.81
N ASP A 313 -15.13 4.72 -19.90
CA ASP A 313 -13.80 5.09 -20.36
C ASP A 313 -12.84 5.36 -19.19
N ILE A 314 -11.57 5.62 -19.53
CA ILE A 314 -10.52 5.96 -18.56
C ILE A 314 -10.91 7.16 -17.69
N ILE A 315 -11.58 8.16 -18.27
CA ILE A 315 -11.97 9.38 -17.57
C ILE A 315 -13.04 9.07 -16.52
N TRP A 316 -14.00 8.20 -16.83
CA TRP A 316 -14.99 7.75 -15.85
C TRP A 316 -14.32 7.12 -14.63
N HIS A 317 -13.41 6.16 -14.83
CA HIS A 317 -12.67 5.53 -13.73
C HIS A 317 -11.82 6.55 -12.94
N ALA A 318 -11.19 7.51 -13.62
CA ALA A 318 -10.44 8.58 -12.97
C ALA A 318 -11.34 9.42 -12.05
N LYS A 319 -12.53 9.81 -12.53
CA LYS A 319 -13.52 10.53 -11.71
C LYS A 319 -14.02 9.71 -10.53
N GLN A 320 -14.17 8.39 -10.67
CA GLN A 320 -14.53 7.52 -9.55
C GLN A 320 -13.44 7.50 -8.46
N ILE A 321 -12.16 7.45 -8.83
CA ILE A 321 -11.06 7.55 -7.84
C ILE A 321 -11.13 8.89 -7.10
N ALA A 322 -11.27 10.00 -7.82
CA ALA A 322 -11.37 11.32 -7.20
C ALA A 322 -12.62 11.45 -6.31
N ALA A 323 -13.76 10.88 -6.73
CA ALA A 323 -14.98 10.79 -5.94
C ALA A 323 -14.76 10.01 -4.63
N ILE A 324 -14.15 8.82 -4.71
CA ILE A 324 -13.84 7.98 -3.55
C ILE A 324 -12.97 8.74 -2.55
N VAL A 325 -11.87 9.34 -3.01
CA VAL A 325 -10.90 10.03 -2.14
C VAL A 325 -11.49 11.29 -1.52
N SER A 326 -12.33 12.04 -2.25
CA SER A 326 -13.01 13.24 -1.73
C SER A 326 -14.18 12.95 -0.80
N SER A 327 -14.73 11.73 -0.82
CA SER A 327 -15.91 11.34 -0.03
C SER A 327 -15.55 10.66 1.31
N THR A 328 -14.27 10.60 1.67
CA THR A 328 -13.79 9.95 2.91
C THR A 328 -12.85 10.86 3.68
N GLU A 329 -12.87 10.76 5.00
CA GLU A 329 -11.91 11.35 5.93
C GLU A 329 -10.96 10.28 6.53
N ASP A 330 -11.03 9.05 6.05
CA ASP A 330 -10.17 7.96 6.52
C ASP A 330 -8.73 8.13 6.03
N HIS A 331 -7.85 8.53 6.96
CA HIS A 331 -6.44 8.77 6.69
C HIS A 331 -5.72 7.52 6.15
N ALA A 332 -6.12 6.32 6.59
CA ALA A 332 -5.56 5.07 6.09
C ALA A 332 -5.82 4.89 4.58
N ASN A 333 -7.04 5.15 4.11
CA ASN A 333 -7.34 5.15 2.68
C ASN A 333 -6.67 6.32 1.94
N TRP A 334 -6.55 7.50 2.54
CA TRP A 334 -5.85 8.63 1.92
C TRP A 334 -4.40 8.31 1.59
N VAL A 335 -3.62 7.78 2.55
CA VAL A 335 -2.21 7.42 2.29
C VAL A 335 -2.08 6.32 1.23
N ASN A 336 -3.03 5.37 1.19
CA ASN A 336 -3.09 4.33 0.17
C ASN A 336 -3.58 4.83 -1.21
N SER A 337 -4.18 6.03 -1.27
CA SER A 337 -4.78 6.58 -2.49
C SER A 337 -3.95 7.67 -3.16
N VAL A 338 -2.79 8.05 -2.62
CA VAL A 338 -1.91 9.08 -3.24
C VAL A 338 -1.54 8.71 -4.68
N GLN A 339 -1.09 7.47 -4.89
CA GLN A 339 -0.70 7.00 -6.23
C GLN A 339 -1.91 6.77 -7.15
N PRO A 340 -3.01 6.14 -6.72
CA PRO A 340 -4.28 6.10 -7.46
C PRO A 340 -4.77 7.48 -7.92
N LEU A 341 -4.80 8.45 -7.01
CA LEU A 341 -5.26 9.80 -7.28
C LEU A 341 -4.34 10.52 -8.27
N PHE A 342 -3.02 10.31 -8.16
CA PHE A 342 -2.07 10.80 -9.16
C PHE A 342 -2.35 10.18 -10.55
N ILE A 343 -2.53 8.86 -10.63
CA ILE A 343 -2.84 8.16 -11.89
C ILE A 343 -4.11 8.71 -12.53
N ALA A 344 -5.17 8.92 -11.73
CA ALA A 344 -6.42 9.54 -12.18
C ALA A 344 -6.20 10.98 -12.67
N GLY A 345 -5.45 11.77 -11.91
CA GLY A 345 -5.17 13.18 -12.19
C GLY A 345 -4.56 13.43 -13.56
N ARG A 346 -3.76 12.50 -14.10
CA ARG A 346 -3.16 12.59 -15.44
C ARG A 346 -4.19 12.77 -16.57
N TYR A 347 -5.44 12.37 -16.34
CA TYR A 347 -6.50 12.40 -17.36
C TYR A 347 -7.45 13.60 -17.23
N PHE A 348 -7.34 14.41 -16.17
CA PHE A 348 -8.20 15.57 -16.00
C PHE A 348 -7.74 16.76 -16.84
N LYS A 349 -8.70 17.35 -17.56
CA LYS A 349 -8.51 18.53 -18.41
C LYS A 349 -9.28 19.75 -17.90
N ASP A 350 -10.32 19.53 -17.09
CA ASP A 350 -11.09 20.61 -16.51
C ASP A 350 -10.30 21.26 -15.35
N PRO A 351 -10.12 22.59 -15.34
CA PRO A 351 -9.36 23.27 -14.30
C PRO A 351 -9.93 23.07 -12.89
N PHE A 352 -11.26 22.91 -12.72
CA PHE A 352 -11.84 22.66 -11.41
C PHE A 352 -11.52 21.26 -10.91
N GLU A 353 -11.54 20.25 -11.79
CA GLU A 353 -11.08 18.88 -11.49
C GLU A 353 -9.61 18.88 -11.05
N GLN A 354 -8.75 19.54 -11.83
CA GLN A 354 -7.31 19.66 -11.57
C GLN A 354 -7.02 20.34 -10.22
N VAL A 355 -7.64 21.50 -9.95
CA VAL A 355 -7.50 22.22 -8.69
C VAL A 355 -8.01 21.38 -7.52
N THR A 356 -9.11 20.64 -7.69
CA THR A 356 -9.67 19.77 -6.65
C THR A 356 -8.71 18.63 -6.30
N VAL A 357 -8.11 17.97 -7.30
CA VAL A 357 -7.08 16.95 -7.06
C VAL A 357 -5.86 17.51 -6.32
N LEU A 358 -5.38 18.69 -6.71
CA LEU A 358 -4.26 19.33 -6.00
C LEU A 358 -4.62 19.63 -4.54
N LYS A 359 -5.83 20.12 -4.27
CA LYS A 359 -6.32 20.36 -2.90
C LYS A 359 -6.42 19.07 -2.10
N LEU A 360 -6.91 17.98 -2.68
CA LEU A 360 -6.94 16.67 -2.03
C LEU A 360 -5.52 16.21 -1.67
N LEU A 361 -4.56 16.27 -2.59
CA LEU A 361 -3.17 15.92 -2.32
C LEU A 361 -2.52 16.81 -1.24
N VAL A 362 -2.83 18.12 -1.21
CA VAL A 362 -2.42 19.03 -0.14
C VAL A 362 -2.99 18.58 1.20
N ASN A 363 -4.29 18.27 1.24
CA ASN A 363 -4.96 17.87 2.47
C ASN A 363 -4.41 16.56 3.01
N ILE A 364 -4.15 15.58 2.14
CA ILE A 364 -3.52 14.31 2.53
C ILE A 364 -2.16 14.58 3.19
N GLU A 365 -1.29 15.36 2.55
CA GLU A 365 0.04 15.69 3.10
C GLU A 365 -0.05 16.43 4.43
N ARG A 366 -0.96 17.41 4.54
CA ARG A 366 -1.15 18.18 5.76
C ARG A 366 -1.69 17.34 6.93
N SER A 367 -2.63 16.45 6.67
CA SER A 367 -3.29 15.66 7.72
C SER A 367 -2.48 14.44 8.16
N THR A 368 -1.73 13.83 7.24
CA THR A 368 -1.04 12.55 7.48
C THR A 368 0.48 12.68 7.51
N GLY A 369 1.04 13.79 7.04
CA GLY A 369 2.48 13.95 6.81
C GLY A 369 2.97 13.21 5.56
N TRP A 370 2.11 12.47 4.85
CA TRP A 370 2.50 11.70 3.67
C TRP A 370 2.82 12.62 2.50
N LYS A 371 4.07 12.58 2.01
CA LYS A 371 4.53 13.54 1.00
C LYS A 371 3.82 13.35 -0.34
N THR A 372 3.21 14.43 -0.83
CA THR A 372 2.54 14.52 -2.14
C THR A 372 3.11 15.62 -3.04
N SER A 373 4.05 16.44 -2.53
CA SER A 373 4.66 17.56 -3.26
C SER A 373 5.23 17.20 -4.63
N SER A 374 5.93 16.07 -4.76
CA SER A 374 6.45 15.59 -6.06
C SER A 374 5.33 15.28 -7.04
N ARG A 375 4.29 14.55 -6.60
CA ARG A 375 3.11 14.21 -7.42
C ARG A 375 2.32 15.44 -7.86
N ARG A 376 2.16 16.41 -6.97
CA ARG A 376 1.51 17.69 -7.30
C ARG A 376 2.28 18.47 -8.36
N ARG A 377 3.62 18.50 -8.27
CA ARG A 377 4.48 19.14 -9.27
C ARG A 377 4.36 18.44 -10.63
N GLU A 378 4.48 17.12 -10.64
CA GLU A 378 4.37 16.30 -11.85
C GLU A 378 2.99 16.47 -12.53
N LEU A 379 1.90 16.54 -11.75
CA LEU A 379 0.57 16.84 -12.32
C LEU A 379 0.50 18.23 -12.95
N ARG A 380 1.07 19.26 -12.31
CA ARG A 380 1.14 20.60 -12.88
C ARG A 380 1.90 20.63 -14.20
N GLU A 381 3.04 19.94 -14.26
CA GLU A 381 3.83 19.78 -15.48
C GLU A 381 3.00 19.09 -16.59
N ILE A 382 2.29 17.99 -16.27
CA ILE A 382 1.40 17.29 -17.21
C ILE A 382 0.29 18.20 -17.74
N TRP A 383 -0.25 19.08 -16.91
CA TRP A 383 -1.31 20.01 -17.29
C TRP A 383 -0.81 21.32 -17.92
N GLY A 384 0.50 21.51 -18.01
CA GLY A 384 1.11 22.74 -18.56
C GLY A 384 1.02 23.95 -17.64
N PHE A 385 0.91 23.74 -16.32
CA PHE A 385 1.06 24.79 -15.32
C PHE A 385 2.53 24.90 -14.92
N GLU A 386 3.16 26.04 -15.21
CA GLU A 386 4.54 26.35 -14.77
C GLU A 386 4.65 26.49 -13.24
#